data_AF-A0A1D2QG99-F1
#
_entry.id   AF-A0A1D2QG99-F1
#
_cell.length_a   1.000
_cell.length_b   1.000
_cell.length_c   1.000
_cell.angle_alpha   90.00
_cell.angle_beta   90.00
_cell.angle_gamma   90.00
#
_symmetry.space_group_name_H-M   'P 1'
#
loop_
_entity.id
_entity.type
_entity.pdbx_description
1 polymer ?
#
loop_
_entity_poly.entity_id
_entity_poly.type
_entity_poly.pdbx_seq_one_letter_code
_entity_poly.pdbx_strand_id
1 'polypeptide(L)'
;MSQVYRLHSTLELPLETVYDYFESDPELPDGIDSVDITRRNNTLIISAVSSDESISKYTPTAQLKASVSETRVFTEEEEARRNAPRWGTPEEEEEEEPTGELIEMAAFKGDRETVLQNSAVQYPMFEVLCTIARKAEKGTLTAIAEVGGELEATRIVDGDDRPASIEVVEGPRNENSSSSGVNWRDNKFIS
;
A
#
# COMPACT_ATOMS: atom_id res chain seq x y z
N MET A 1 1.47 9.20 -20.45
CA MET A 1 0.63 8.44 -19.52
C MET A 1 1.49 8.14 -18.33
N SER A 2 1.06 8.48 -17.12
CA SER A 2 1.83 8.16 -15.92
C SER A 2 1.42 6.78 -15.43
N GLN A 3 2.41 5.90 -15.18
CA GLN A 3 2.18 4.49 -14.86
C GLN A 3 3.07 4.08 -13.70
N VAL A 4 2.58 3.21 -12.81
CA VAL A 4 3.38 2.66 -11.72
C VAL A 4 3.92 1.29 -12.14
N TYR A 5 5.23 1.17 -12.29
CA TYR A 5 5.87 -0.08 -12.71
C TYR A 5 6.10 -1.03 -11.55
N ARG A 6 6.61 -0.50 -10.43
CA ARG A 6 6.91 -1.27 -9.23
C ARG A 6 6.37 -0.53 -8.03
N LEU A 7 5.77 -1.26 -7.11
CA LEU A 7 5.32 -0.76 -5.83
C LEU A 7 5.48 -1.88 -4.81
N HIS A 8 6.03 -1.55 -3.66
CA HIS A 8 6.07 -2.39 -2.49
C HIS A 8 5.81 -1.54 -1.25
N SER A 9 4.83 -1.96 -0.46
CA SER A 9 4.35 -1.24 0.70
C SER A 9 4.29 -2.16 1.91
N THR A 10 4.66 -1.60 3.06
CA THR A 10 4.61 -2.24 4.38
C THR A 10 4.01 -1.31 5.43
N LEU A 11 3.25 -0.30 4.99
CA LEU A 11 2.72 0.76 5.84
C LEU A 11 1.69 0.23 6.83
N GLU A 12 1.79 0.71 8.07
CA GLU A 12 0.81 0.50 9.13
C GLU A 12 0.47 1.83 9.78
N LEU A 13 -0.82 2.10 9.90
CA LEU A 13 -1.33 3.30 10.57
C LEU A 13 -2.69 3.04 11.22
N PRO A 14 -3.08 3.84 12.23
CA PRO A 14 -4.41 3.75 12.80
C PRO A 14 -5.49 3.96 11.74
N LEU A 15 -6.54 3.16 11.81
CA LEU A 15 -7.66 3.23 10.87
C LEU A 15 -8.35 4.60 10.96
N GLU A 16 -8.44 5.17 12.15
CA GLU A 16 -8.94 6.53 12.40
C GLU A 16 -8.19 7.57 11.55
N THR A 17 -6.85 7.52 11.54
CA THR A 17 -6.03 8.44 10.75
C THR A 17 -6.33 8.37 9.24
N VAL A 18 -6.71 7.19 8.74
CA VAL A 18 -7.13 7.04 7.33
C VAL A 18 -8.48 7.73 7.11
N TYR A 19 -9.46 7.51 7.98
CA TYR A 19 -10.77 8.15 7.86
C TYR A 19 -10.67 9.67 8.01
N ASP A 20 -9.97 10.16 9.04
CA ASP A 20 -9.75 11.58 9.30
C ASP A 20 -9.16 12.29 8.08
N TYR A 21 -8.21 11.64 7.39
CA TYR A 21 -7.60 12.20 6.20
C TYR A 21 -8.62 12.47 5.09
N PHE A 22 -9.55 11.54 4.84
CA PHE A 22 -10.55 11.69 3.78
C PHE A 22 -11.77 12.53 4.23
N GLU A 23 -12.10 12.54 5.51
CA GLU A 23 -13.17 13.38 6.07
C GLU A 23 -12.80 14.87 6.10
N SER A 24 -11.51 15.18 6.18
CA SER A 24 -10.98 16.56 6.19
C SER A 24 -11.01 17.25 4.81
N ASP A 25 -11.59 16.62 3.79
CA ASP A 25 -11.64 17.10 2.39
C ASP A 25 -10.24 17.46 1.83
N PRO A 26 -9.34 16.46 1.66
CA PRO A 26 -7.98 16.72 1.23
C PRO A 26 -7.93 17.14 -0.25
N GLU A 27 -6.92 17.93 -0.62
CA GLU A 27 -6.63 18.20 -2.03
C GLU A 27 -6.25 16.90 -2.74
N LEU A 28 -7.18 16.36 -3.54
CA LEU A 28 -6.99 15.16 -4.31
C LEU A 28 -6.19 15.45 -5.60
N PRO A 29 -5.37 14.51 -6.05
CA PRO A 29 -4.57 14.68 -7.27
C PRO A 29 -5.45 14.70 -8.53
N ASP A 30 -4.93 15.35 -9.57
CA ASP A 30 -5.63 15.53 -10.85
C ASP A 30 -6.12 14.19 -11.43
N GLY A 31 -7.42 14.14 -11.76
CA GLY A 31 -8.07 12.94 -12.29
C GLY A 31 -8.92 12.17 -11.29
N ILE A 32 -8.83 12.49 -9.99
CA ILE A 32 -9.73 11.96 -8.96
C ILE A 32 -10.67 13.09 -8.50
N ASP A 33 -11.98 12.87 -8.60
CA ASP A 33 -13.01 13.79 -8.11
C ASP A 33 -13.31 13.55 -6.63
N SER A 34 -13.45 12.27 -6.26
CA SER A 34 -13.73 11.85 -4.89
C SER A 34 -13.20 10.43 -4.64
N VAL A 35 -13.22 10.00 -3.38
CA VAL A 35 -12.74 8.68 -2.97
C VAL A 35 -13.81 7.98 -2.14
N ASP A 36 -14.17 6.76 -2.57
CA ASP A 36 -15.13 5.91 -1.87
C ASP A 36 -14.39 4.92 -0.94
N ILE A 37 -14.66 5.00 0.35
CA ILE A 37 -14.10 4.08 1.35
C ILE A 37 -15.15 3.03 1.70
N THR A 38 -14.80 1.75 1.52
CA THR A 38 -15.64 0.63 1.90
C THR A 38 -14.88 -0.36 2.76
N ARG A 39 -15.47 -0.71 3.91
CA ARG A 39 -14.97 -1.81 4.76
C ARG A 39 -15.71 -3.10 4.45
N ARG A 40 -14.98 -4.16 4.13
CA ARG A 40 -15.49 -5.53 3.99
C ARG A 40 -14.71 -6.46 4.92
N ASN A 41 -15.34 -6.91 6.00
CA ASN A 41 -14.69 -7.71 7.05
C ASN A 41 -13.42 -7.01 7.58
N ASN A 42 -12.27 -7.65 7.40
CA ASN A 42 -10.94 -7.13 7.75
C ASN A 42 -10.21 -6.52 6.55
N THR A 43 -10.92 -6.04 5.54
CA THR A 43 -10.32 -5.38 4.38
C THR A 43 -10.94 -4.00 4.20
N LEU A 44 -10.08 -2.99 4.16
CA LEU A 44 -10.43 -1.64 3.76
C LEU A 44 -10.14 -1.50 2.26
N ILE A 45 -11.14 -1.07 1.51
CA ILE A 45 -11.06 -0.81 0.07
C ILE A 45 -11.32 0.67 -0.15
N ILE A 46 -10.36 1.35 -0.76
CA ILE A 46 -10.43 2.78 -1.06
C ILE A 46 -10.47 2.89 -2.59
N SER A 47 -11.60 3.28 -3.16
CA SER A 47 -11.80 3.34 -4.62
C SER A 47 -11.78 4.77 -5.11
N ALA A 48 -11.05 5.05 -6.18
CA ALA A 48 -11.06 6.35 -6.82
C ALA A 48 -12.35 6.55 -7.62
N VAL A 49 -12.95 7.73 -7.52
CA VAL A 49 -13.97 8.23 -8.44
C VAL A 49 -13.28 9.14 -9.44
N SER A 50 -13.28 8.76 -10.71
CA SER A 50 -12.64 9.53 -11.77
C SER A 50 -13.41 10.82 -12.04
N SER A 51 -12.70 11.93 -12.23
CA SER A 51 -13.29 13.20 -12.71
C SER A 51 -13.55 13.21 -14.22
N ASP A 52 -12.93 12.30 -14.96
CA ASP A 52 -13.11 12.18 -16.41
C ASP A 52 -14.38 11.37 -16.75
N GLU A 53 -15.38 12.05 -17.30
CA GLU A 53 -16.65 11.47 -17.78
C GLU A 53 -16.47 10.50 -18.98
N SER A 54 -15.31 10.52 -19.65
CA SER A 54 -14.99 9.58 -20.74
C SER A 54 -14.65 8.18 -20.22
N ILE A 55 -14.29 8.06 -18.93
CA ILE A 55 -14.13 6.77 -18.28
C ILE A 55 -15.51 6.18 -18.02
N SER A 56 -15.88 5.20 -18.85
CA SER A 56 -17.15 4.49 -18.74
C SER A 56 -17.37 3.95 -17.32
N LYS A 57 -18.62 3.96 -16.84
CA LYS A 57 -19.05 3.37 -15.56
C LYS A 57 -18.67 1.89 -15.38
N TYR A 58 -18.32 1.22 -16.47
CA TYR A 58 -17.89 -0.17 -16.49
C TYR A 58 -16.36 -0.35 -16.45
N THR A 59 -15.60 0.75 -16.51
CA THR A 59 -14.15 0.73 -16.37
C THR A 59 -13.82 0.77 -14.88
N PRO A 60 -13.24 -0.29 -14.32
CA PRO A 60 -12.86 -0.28 -12.91
C PRO A 60 -11.73 0.74 -12.69
N THR A 61 -11.98 1.71 -11.83
CA THR A 61 -11.00 2.71 -11.39
C THR A 61 -10.00 2.12 -10.40
N ALA A 62 -8.87 2.80 -10.19
CA ALA A 62 -7.85 2.37 -9.26
C ALA A 62 -8.39 2.22 -7.83
N GLN A 63 -7.94 1.17 -7.15
CA GLN A 63 -8.35 0.87 -5.78
C GLN A 63 -7.13 0.60 -4.90
N LEU A 64 -7.13 1.15 -3.70
CA LEU A 64 -6.20 0.78 -2.64
C LEU A 64 -6.82 -0.25 -1.72
N LYS A 65 -6.06 -1.30 -1.41
CA LYS A 65 -6.49 -2.35 -0.48
C LYS A 65 -5.58 -2.39 0.75
N ALA A 66 -6.19 -2.29 1.91
CA ALA A 66 -5.52 -2.50 3.20
C ALA A 66 -6.19 -3.61 4.00
N SER A 67 -5.39 -4.32 4.79
CA SER A 67 -5.89 -5.27 5.80
C SER A 67 -6.14 -4.52 7.10
N VAL A 68 -7.28 -4.75 7.74
CA VAL A 68 -7.61 -4.19 9.06
C VAL A 68 -7.34 -5.23 10.14
N SER A 69 -6.61 -4.85 11.17
CA SER A 69 -6.30 -5.71 12.32
C SER A 69 -6.42 -4.92 13.62
N GLU A 70 -7.08 -5.51 14.62
CA GLU A 70 -7.13 -4.95 15.97
C GLU A 70 -5.79 -5.20 16.67
N THR A 71 -5.14 -4.13 17.10
CA THR A 71 -3.89 -4.20 17.87
C THR A 71 -4.09 -3.48 19.19
N ARG A 72 -3.72 -4.13 20.30
CA ARG A 72 -3.65 -3.47 21.60
C ARG A 72 -2.37 -2.65 21.65
N VAL A 73 -2.52 -1.33 21.65
CA VAL A 73 -1.39 -0.42 21.86
C VAL A 73 -1.36 -0.05 23.34
N PHE A 74 -0.18 -0.18 23.92
CA PHE A 74 0.10 0.24 25.28
C PHE A 74 0.70 1.63 25.22
N THR A 75 0.32 2.50 26.14
CA THR A 75 0.93 3.84 26.25
C THR A 75 2.41 3.73 26.64
N GLU A 76 3.24 4.73 26.32
CA GLU A 76 4.66 4.74 26.70
C GLU A 76 4.86 4.58 28.22
N GLU A 77 3.94 5.12 29.03
CA GLU A 77 3.93 4.92 30.49
C GLU A 77 3.64 3.45 30.88
N GLU A 78 2.73 2.77 30.20
CA GLU A 78 2.42 1.35 30.43
C GLU A 78 3.55 0.44 29.95
N GLU A 79 4.18 0.73 28.80
CA GLU A 79 5.35 -0.01 28.33
C GLU A 79 6.54 0.14 29.27
N ALA A 80 6.78 1.36 29.79
CA ALA A 80 7.81 1.61 30.78
C ALA A 80 7.52 0.88 32.11
N ARG A 81 6.27 0.86 32.56
CA ARG A 81 5.83 0.15 33.78
C ARG A 81 5.94 -1.37 33.64
N ARG A 82 5.73 -1.89 32.43
CA ARG A 82 5.87 -3.33 32.12
C ARG A 82 7.33 -3.77 31.98
N ASN A 83 8.19 -2.91 31.46
CA ASN A 83 9.62 -3.18 31.29
C ASN A 83 10.47 -2.84 32.54
N ALA A 84 9.88 -2.21 33.56
CA ALA A 84 10.55 -1.94 34.81
C ALA A 84 10.78 -3.24 35.61
N PRO A 85 11.96 -3.44 36.23
CA PRO A 85 12.22 -4.60 37.09
C PRO A 85 11.28 -4.56 38.30
N ARG A 86 10.26 -5.44 38.32
CA ARG A 86 9.30 -5.56 39.42
C ARG A 86 9.96 -6.25 40.62
N TRP A 87 10.13 -5.51 41.72
CA TRP A 87 10.48 -6.03 43.04
C TRP A 87 9.27 -5.86 43.97
N GLY A 88 8.39 -6.86 44.05
CA GLY A 88 7.18 -6.85 44.88
C GLY A 88 6.54 -8.25 44.99
N THR A 89 5.79 -8.49 46.06
CA THR A 89 5.26 -9.80 46.51
C THR A 89 4.05 -10.31 45.68
N PRO A 90 3.80 -11.64 45.64
CA PRO A 90 2.83 -12.28 44.73
C PRO A 90 1.35 -11.88 44.90
N GLU A 91 0.98 -11.23 46.00
CA GLU A 91 -0.41 -10.86 46.32
C GLU A 91 -0.87 -9.54 45.68
N GLU A 92 0.04 -8.73 45.12
CA GLU A 92 -0.28 -7.52 44.35
C GLU A 92 -0.25 -7.75 42.83
N GLU A 93 0.00 -9.00 42.39
CA GLU A 93 0.22 -9.35 40.97
C GLU A 93 -1.09 -9.58 40.17
N GLU A 94 -2.25 -9.75 40.82
CA GLU A 94 -3.50 -10.19 40.18
C GLU A 94 -4.47 -9.07 39.74
N GLU A 95 -4.23 -7.79 40.07
CA GLU A 95 -5.23 -6.70 39.85
C GLU A 95 -4.89 -5.64 38.78
N GLU A 96 -3.76 -5.73 38.06
CA GLU A 96 -3.54 -4.85 36.90
C GLU A 96 -4.01 -5.56 35.62
N GLU A 97 -5.32 -5.53 35.35
CA GLU A 97 -5.83 -5.79 34.00
C GLU A 97 -5.08 -4.86 33.03
N PRO A 98 -4.43 -5.38 31.96
CA PRO A 98 -3.69 -4.50 31.06
C PRO A 98 -4.68 -3.58 30.33
N THR A 99 -4.69 -2.31 30.73
CA THR A 99 -5.51 -1.22 30.18
C THR A 99 -5.00 -0.72 28.82
N GLY A 100 -4.51 -1.64 27.97
CA GLY A 100 -4.10 -1.30 26.61
C GLY A 100 -5.32 -0.93 25.77
N GLU A 101 -5.25 0.19 25.07
CA GLU A 101 -6.29 0.65 24.17
C GLU A 101 -6.33 -0.25 22.93
N LEU A 102 -7.52 -0.79 22.62
CA LEU A 102 -7.76 -1.56 21.41
C LEU A 102 -7.95 -0.58 20.25
N ILE A 103 -6.93 -0.42 19.42
CA ILE A 103 -7.01 0.39 18.21
C ILE A 103 -7.06 -0.50 16.97
N GLU A 104 -7.87 -0.09 15.99
CA GLU A 104 -7.89 -0.74 14.68
C GLU A 104 -6.76 -0.17 13.82
N MET A 105 -5.90 -1.04 13.30
CA MET A 105 -4.80 -0.66 12.41
C MET A 105 -5.16 -1.01 10.97
N ALA A 106 -4.92 -0.08 10.04
CA ALA A 106 -4.93 -0.29 8.61
C ALA A 106 -3.51 -0.60 8.11
N ALA A 107 -3.34 -1.77 7.50
CA ALA A 107 -2.05 -2.24 6.98
C ALA A 107 -2.09 -2.34 5.45
N PHE A 108 -1.36 -1.44 4.77
CA PHE A 108 -1.17 -1.46 3.32
C PHE A 108 0.07 -2.31 3.01
N LYS A 109 -0.08 -3.63 3.09
CA LYS A 109 1.02 -4.58 2.91
C LYS A 109 0.90 -5.32 1.59
N GLY A 110 1.95 -5.25 0.78
CA GLY A 110 2.05 -6.03 -0.44
C GLY A 110 2.82 -5.33 -1.56
N ASP A 111 2.71 -5.94 -2.74
CA ASP A 111 3.19 -5.40 -4.00
C ASP A 111 2.13 -4.54 -4.70
N ARG A 112 2.48 -4.00 -5.88
CA ARG A 112 1.58 -3.21 -6.73
C ARG A 112 0.22 -3.88 -6.91
N GLU A 113 0.18 -5.17 -7.22
CA GLU A 113 -1.07 -5.87 -7.54
C GLU A 113 -1.95 -6.14 -6.32
N THR A 114 -1.34 -6.24 -5.15
CA THR A 114 -2.06 -6.41 -3.88
C THR A 114 -2.59 -5.08 -3.36
N VAL A 115 -1.77 -4.03 -3.41
CA VAL A 115 -2.06 -2.75 -2.76
C VAL A 115 -2.76 -1.77 -3.70
N LEU A 116 -2.36 -1.69 -4.98
CA LEU A 116 -2.88 -0.74 -5.98
C LEU A 116 -3.48 -1.49 -7.18
N GLN A 117 -4.77 -1.78 -7.08
CA GLN A 117 -5.50 -2.54 -8.08
C GLN A 117 -6.06 -1.64 -9.19
N ASN A 118 -6.32 -2.25 -10.35
CA ASN A 118 -6.79 -1.58 -11.58
C ASN A 118 -5.82 -0.52 -12.13
N SER A 119 -6.10 -0.04 -13.34
CA SER A 119 -5.19 0.83 -14.10
C SER A 119 -5.76 2.22 -14.41
N ALA A 120 -7.08 2.37 -14.51
CA ALA A 120 -7.69 3.69 -14.70
C ALA A 120 -7.41 4.56 -13.48
N VAL A 121 -6.91 5.79 -13.69
CA VAL A 121 -6.46 6.73 -12.63
C VAL A 121 -5.46 6.14 -11.64
N GLN A 122 -4.62 5.19 -12.08
CA GLN A 122 -3.66 4.49 -11.23
C GLN A 122 -2.61 5.41 -10.60
N TYR A 123 -1.99 6.29 -11.39
CA TYR A 123 -0.94 7.16 -10.89
C TYR A 123 -1.48 8.20 -9.88
N PRO A 124 -2.60 8.89 -10.13
CA PRO A 124 -3.26 9.71 -9.10
C PRO A 124 -3.54 8.93 -7.80
N MET A 125 -4.00 7.68 -7.91
CA MET A 125 -4.25 6.86 -6.72
C MET A 125 -2.97 6.44 -5.99
N PHE A 126 -1.85 6.33 -6.72
CA PHE A 126 -0.53 6.14 -6.12
C PHE A 126 -0.06 7.39 -5.36
N GLU A 127 -0.36 8.60 -5.84
CA GLU A 127 -0.08 9.83 -5.09
C GLU A 127 -0.90 9.91 -3.80
N VAL A 128 -2.17 9.48 -3.82
CA VAL A 128 -2.98 9.32 -2.61
C VAL A 128 -2.31 8.36 -1.62
N LEU A 129 -1.80 7.21 -2.10
CA LEU A 129 -1.06 6.27 -1.26
C LEU A 129 0.22 6.90 -0.68
N CYS A 130 0.93 7.74 -1.44
CA CYS A 130 2.11 8.46 -0.93
C CYS A 130 1.73 9.42 0.19
N THR A 131 0.61 10.13 0.07
CA THR A 131 0.11 11.01 1.14
C THR A 131 -0.28 10.23 2.39
N ILE A 132 -0.92 9.07 2.23
CA ILE A 132 -1.19 8.14 3.34
C ILE A 132 0.12 7.66 3.97
N ALA A 133 1.13 7.32 3.15
CA ALA A 133 2.43 6.87 3.63
C ALA A 133 3.15 7.92 4.49
N ARG A 134 3.00 9.21 4.16
CA ARG A 134 3.55 10.32 4.97
C ARG A 134 2.89 10.49 6.33
N LYS A 135 1.66 9.97 6.48
CA LYS A 135 0.92 9.94 7.75
C LYS A 135 1.15 8.66 8.54
N ALA A 136 1.80 7.65 7.94
CA ALA A 136 2.06 6.40 8.62
C ALA A 136 3.23 6.57 9.60
N GLU A 137 3.01 6.23 10.86
CA GLU A 137 4.05 6.26 11.89
C GLU A 137 5.10 5.17 11.68
N LYS A 138 4.71 4.06 11.02
CA LYS A 138 5.56 2.90 10.80
C LYS A 138 5.41 2.33 9.39
N GLY A 139 6.54 1.93 8.83
CA GLY A 139 6.61 1.12 7.62
C GLY A 139 7.27 1.84 6.45
N THR A 140 7.38 1.12 5.34
CA THR A 140 8.08 1.60 4.15
C THR A 140 7.19 1.50 2.92
N LEU A 141 7.20 2.56 2.11
CA LEU A 141 6.68 2.57 0.75
C LEU A 141 7.84 2.78 -0.21
N THR A 142 7.97 1.88 -1.18
CA THR A 142 8.92 2.02 -2.29
C THR A 142 8.18 1.84 -3.59
N ALA A 143 8.40 2.74 -4.54
CA ALA A 143 7.77 2.67 -5.84
C ALA A 143 8.65 3.25 -6.94
N ILE A 144 8.39 2.79 -8.16
CA ILE A 144 8.96 3.32 -9.40
C ILE A 144 7.79 3.64 -10.31
N ALA A 145 7.66 4.91 -10.69
CA ALA A 145 6.61 5.40 -11.56
C ALA A 145 7.19 6.16 -12.76
N GLU A 146 6.46 6.18 -13.87
CA GLU A 146 6.73 7.08 -14.98
C GLU A 146 5.93 8.36 -14.81
N VAL A 147 6.59 9.51 -14.87
CA VAL A 147 5.96 10.82 -14.85
C VAL A 147 6.53 11.61 -16.01
N GLY A 148 5.66 12.05 -16.93
CA GLY A 148 6.10 12.85 -18.09
C GLY A 148 7.10 12.17 -19.03
N GLY A 149 7.22 10.83 -18.99
CA GLY A 149 8.20 10.07 -19.78
C GLY A 149 9.54 9.84 -19.07
N GLU A 150 9.67 10.28 -17.81
CA GLU A 150 10.85 10.06 -16.97
C GLU A 150 10.51 9.08 -15.83
N LEU A 151 11.49 8.27 -15.42
CA LEU A 151 11.31 7.34 -14.30
C LEU A 151 11.64 8.02 -12.98
N GLU A 152 10.69 8.02 -12.07
CA GLU A 152 10.83 8.55 -10.73
C GLU A 152 10.78 7.41 -9.70
N ALA A 153 11.68 7.47 -8.72
CA ALA A 153 11.69 6.56 -7.59
C ALA A 153 11.22 7.28 -6.33
N THR A 154 10.18 6.71 -5.72
CA THR A 154 9.64 7.19 -4.46
C THR A 154 10.03 6.22 -3.36
N ARG A 155 10.59 6.73 -2.27
CA ARG A 155 10.84 5.97 -1.05
C ARG A 155 10.40 6.79 0.15
N ILE A 156 9.42 6.28 0.88
CA ILE A 156 8.92 6.88 2.12
C ILE A 156 9.17 5.86 3.24
N VAL A 157 9.78 6.29 4.33
CA VAL A 157 10.13 5.46 5.48
C VAL A 157 9.63 6.17 6.73
N ASP A 158 8.74 5.51 7.47
CA ASP A 158 8.18 6.00 8.73
C ASP A 158 7.66 7.45 8.62
N GLY A 159 6.93 7.74 7.54
CA GLY A 159 6.37 9.06 7.26
C GLY A 159 7.28 10.01 6.49
N ASP A 160 8.60 9.76 6.44
CA ASP A 160 9.57 10.67 5.83
C ASP A 160 9.96 10.27 4.40
N ASP A 161 9.97 11.24 3.48
CA ASP A 161 10.55 11.09 2.15
C ASP A 161 12.07 10.86 2.24
N ARG A 162 12.55 9.77 1.61
CA ARG A 162 13.97 9.38 1.57
C ARG A 162 14.46 9.36 0.12
N PRO A 163 15.72 9.76 -0.13
CA PRO A 163 16.29 9.67 -1.46
C PRO A 163 16.34 8.21 -1.93
N ALA A 164 16.00 7.99 -3.19
CA ALA A 164 16.06 6.70 -3.87
C ALA A 164 16.74 6.85 -5.23
N SER A 165 17.47 5.83 -5.64
CA SER A 165 18.14 5.76 -6.94
C SER A 165 17.62 4.58 -7.75
N ILE A 166 17.35 4.80 -9.03
CA ILE A 166 16.96 3.75 -9.98
C ILE A 166 18.21 3.28 -10.70
N GLU A 167 18.49 1.98 -10.62
CA GLU A 167 19.47 1.33 -11.48
C GLU A 167 18.73 0.43 -12.47
N VAL A 168 18.77 0.79 -13.75
CA VAL A 168 18.21 -0.05 -14.82
C VAL A 168 19.32 -0.99 -15.29
N VAL A 169 19.21 -2.24 -14.87
CA VAL A 169 20.10 -3.31 -15.33
C VAL A 169 19.42 -4.10 -16.45
N GLU A 170 20.10 -4.28 -17.58
CA GLU A 170 19.70 -5.29 -18.55
C GLU A 170 19.95 -6.67 -17.91
N GLY A 171 18.86 -7.38 -17.60
CA GLY A 171 18.97 -8.78 -17.20
C GLY A 171 19.62 -9.61 -18.32
N PRO A 172 20.15 -10.81 -18.02
CA PRO A 172 20.62 -11.70 -19.07
C PRO A 172 19.50 -11.84 -20.09
N ARG A 173 19.75 -11.39 -21.32
CA ARG A 173 18.82 -11.53 -22.44
C ARG A 173 18.26 -12.93 -22.37
N ASN A 174 16.94 -13.05 -22.41
CA ASN A 174 16.31 -14.35 -22.65
C ASN A 174 16.60 -14.70 -24.12
N GLU A 175 17.84 -15.15 -24.40
CA GLU A 175 18.35 -15.54 -25.73
C GLU A 175 17.55 -16.74 -26.30
N ASN A 176 16.60 -17.29 -25.54
CA ASN A 176 15.71 -18.38 -25.93
C ASN A 176 14.40 -17.93 -26.61
N SER A 177 14.22 -16.64 -26.92
CA SER A 177 13.14 -16.21 -27.84
C SER A 177 13.58 -16.12 -29.30
N SER A 178 14.77 -16.64 -29.62
CA SER A 178 15.16 -16.99 -30.99
C SER A 178 14.33 -18.20 -31.44
N SER A 179 13.46 -17.98 -32.41
CA SER A 179 12.50 -18.88 -33.06
C SER A 179 13.00 -20.28 -33.48
N SER A 180 13.38 -21.15 -32.55
CA SER A 180 13.66 -22.57 -32.81
C SER A 180 12.70 -23.48 -32.02
N GLY A 181 11.42 -23.10 -31.95
CA GLY A 181 10.36 -24.00 -31.53
C GLY A 181 10.04 -24.98 -32.66
N VAL A 182 10.12 -26.28 -32.38
CA VAL A 182 9.75 -27.34 -33.33
C VAL A 182 8.31 -27.14 -33.78
N ASN A 183 8.10 -26.94 -35.09
CA ASN A 183 6.80 -26.74 -35.70
C ASN A 183 6.04 -28.08 -35.76
N TRP A 184 5.35 -28.42 -34.68
CA TRP A 184 4.57 -29.66 -34.52
C TRP A 184 3.42 -29.80 -35.52
N ARG A 185 3.04 -28.72 -36.23
CA ARG A 185 2.01 -28.75 -37.28
C ARG A 185 2.51 -29.31 -38.61
N ASP A 186 3.82 -29.37 -38.83
CA ASP A 186 4.42 -29.73 -40.13
C ASP A 186 5.24 -31.03 -40.05
N ASN A 187 4.78 -31.99 -39.24
CA ASN A 187 5.51 -33.23 -38.98
C ASN A 187 5.27 -34.27 -40.11
N LYS A 188 6.26 -34.45 -41.00
CA LYS A 188 6.26 -35.45 -42.09
C LYS A 188 6.16 -36.92 -41.66
N PHE A 189 6.19 -37.21 -40.36
CA PHE A 189 6.03 -38.56 -39.80
C PHE A 189 4.61 -38.86 -39.33
N ILE A 190 3.69 -37.89 -39.41
CA ILE A 190 2.26 -38.06 -39.10
C ILE A 190 1.49 -37.64 -40.36
N SER A 191 1.29 -38.58 -41.28
CA SER A 191 0.38 -38.45 -42.44
C SER A 191 -0.52 -39.67 -42.51
#